data_AF-A0A7C3WDK6-F1
#
_entry.id   AF-A0A7C3WDK6-F1
#
_cell.length_a   1.000
_cell.length_b   1.000
_cell.length_c   1.000
_cell.angle_alpha   90.00
_cell.angle_beta   90.00
_cell.angle_gamma   90.00
#
_symmetry.space_group_name_H-M   'P 1'
#
loop_
_entity.id
_entity.type
_entity.pdbx_description
1 polymer ?
#
loop_
_entity_poly.entity_id
_entity_poly.type
_entity_poly.pdbx_seq_one_letter_code
_entity_poly.pdbx_strand_id
1 'polypeptide(L)'
;MLLTEVRLLTSFLNTMLGRLCAMPNSLFNLPKTLSAHPEAENLKRFVGRVLSERGDEIAFIVVFGSAAKGKWTVRSDLDVFVGLSTDDGMRLIDRIGDFAKLAEGNLEVFPYARSEWKRMFEGLHPLLLEVLEDGIVLFDRGDFAEIRETFRKWRSDRLVIRNPFGWQILLERKANSPSQLHQNDDANCRQSRQDQYGSPEGVEHKEQS
;
A
#
# COMPACT_ATOMS: atom_id res chain seq x y z
N MET A 1 -38.42 -21.38 19.86
CA MET A 1 -36.99 -21.64 20.12
C MET A 1 -36.27 -22.37 18.97
N LEU A 2 -36.90 -23.30 18.24
CA LEU A 2 -36.25 -24.04 17.13
C LEU A 2 -35.83 -23.21 15.90
N LEU A 3 -36.50 -22.09 15.62
CA LEU A 3 -36.20 -21.24 14.44
C LEU A 3 -34.91 -20.42 14.56
N THR A 4 -34.45 -20.13 15.78
CA THR A 4 -33.24 -19.31 16.02
C THR A 4 -31.96 -20.13 15.82
N GLU A 5 -31.98 -21.39 16.29
CA GLU A 5 -30.88 -22.36 16.14
C GLU A 5 -30.59 -22.68 14.66
N VAL A 6 -31.64 -22.89 13.85
CA VAL A 6 -31.49 -23.16 12.40
C VAL A 6 -30.92 -21.95 11.67
N ARG A 7 -31.27 -20.72 12.07
CA ARG A 7 -30.71 -19.48 11.50
C ARG A 7 -29.23 -19.28 11.88
N LEU A 8 -28.83 -19.64 13.09
CA LEU A 8 -27.44 -19.62 13.52
C LEU A 8 -26.60 -20.65 12.76
N LEU A 9 -27.09 -21.89 12.61
CA LEU A 9 -26.43 -22.94 11.84
C LEU A 9 -26.30 -22.59 10.35
N THR A 10 -27.33 -22.00 9.74
CA THR A 10 -27.25 -21.55 8.33
C THR A 10 -26.34 -20.34 8.14
N SER A 11 -26.31 -19.41 9.09
CA SER A 11 -25.32 -18.31 9.10
C SER A 11 -23.89 -18.83 9.21
N PHE A 12 -23.65 -19.78 10.12
CA PHE A 12 -22.33 -20.38 10.34
C PHE A 12 -21.88 -21.21 9.13
N LEU A 13 -22.78 -22.00 8.54
CA LEU A 13 -22.51 -22.78 7.33
C LEU A 13 -22.32 -21.90 6.10
N ASN A 14 -23.06 -20.80 5.94
CA ASN A 14 -22.84 -19.85 4.85
C ASN A 14 -21.54 -19.05 5.04
N THR A 15 -21.12 -18.79 6.28
CA THR A 15 -19.82 -18.19 6.59
C THR A 15 -18.69 -19.17 6.25
N MET A 16 -18.84 -20.47 6.57
CA MET A 16 -17.90 -21.53 6.19
C MET A 16 -17.84 -21.76 4.67
N LEU A 17 -18.99 -21.82 3.98
CA LEU A 17 -19.05 -21.97 2.52
C LEU A 17 -18.51 -20.73 1.80
N GLY A 18 -18.81 -19.53 2.30
CA GLY A 18 -18.24 -18.28 1.80
C GLY A 18 -16.71 -18.22 1.98
N ARG A 19 -16.18 -18.76 3.08
CA ARG A 19 -14.74 -18.89 3.35
C ARG A 19 -14.03 -19.90 2.44
N LEU A 20 -14.70 -21.00 2.06
CA LEU A 20 -14.18 -21.97 1.10
C LEU A 20 -14.16 -21.44 -0.35
N CYS A 21 -15.12 -20.59 -0.73
CA CYS A 21 -15.23 -20.05 -2.09
C CYS A 21 -14.26 -18.89 -2.41
N ALA A 22 -13.53 -18.37 -1.43
CA ALA A 22 -12.58 -17.28 -1.60
C ALA A 22 -11.10 -17.73 -1.47
N MET A 23 -10.80 -19.01 -1.68
CA MET A 23 -9.41 -19.44 -1.82
C MET A 23 -8.89 -18.95 -3.18
N PRO A 24 -7.97 -17.96 -3.23
CA PRO A 24 -7.49 -17.47 -4.51
C PRO A 24 -6.78 -18.58 -5.27
N ASN A 25 -7.03 -18.69 -6.57
CA ASN A 25 -6.37 -19.63 -7.48
C ASN A 25 -4.83 -19.58 -7.43
N SER A 26 -4.23 -18.50 -6.89
CA SER A 26 -2.79 -18.32 -6.69
C SER A 26 -2.17 -19.28 -5.67
N LEU A 27 -2.93 -19.81 -4.71
CA LEU A 27 -2.39 -20.77 -3.74
C LEU A 27 -1.99 -22.10 -4.38
N PHE A 28 -2.66 -22.47 -5.47
CA PHE A 28 -2.40 -23.70 -6.20
C PHE A 28 -1.24 -23.58 -7.20
N ASN A 29 -0.84 -22.36 -7.55
CA ASN A 29 0.17 -22.08 -8.56
C ASN A 29 1.18 -21.05 -8.08
N LEU A 30 2.03 -21.44 -7.12
CA LEU A 30 3.19 -20.63 -6.74
C LEU A 30 4.15 -20.53 -7.95
N PRO A 31 4.80 -19.37 -8.16
CA PRO A 31 5.87 -19.25 -9.15
C PRO A 31 6.95 -20.31 -8.94
N LYS A 32 7.59 -20.78 -10.03
CA LYS A 32 8.61 -21.84 -9.97
C LYS A 32 9.71 -21.61 -8.92
N THR A 33 10.12 -20.34 -8.75
CA THR A 33 11.13 -19.93 -7.77
C THR A 33 10.70 -20.20 -6.34
N LEU A 34 9.42 -20.01 -6.04
CA LEU A 34 8.84 -20.18 -4.72
C LEU A 34 8.39 -21.62 -4.50
N SER A 35 7.89 -22.32 -5.52
CA SER A 35 7.50 -23.73 -5.42
C SER A 35 8.69 -24.67 -5.17
N ALA A 36 9.91 -24.24 -5.53
CA ALA A 36 11.14 -25.00 -5.27
C ALA A 36 11.73 -24.75 -3.87
N HIS A 37 11.20 -23.78 -3.11
CA HIS A 37 11.69 -23.46 -1.77
C HIS A 37 11.33 -24.59 -0.78
N PRO A 38 12.22 -24.98 0.16
CA PRO A 38 11.91 -26.01 1.17
C PRO A 38 10.64 -25.71 1.97
N GLU A 39 10.41 -24.42 2.26
CA GLU A 39 9.25 -23.94 3.01
C GLU A 39 7.97 -23.75 2.15
N ALA A 40 7.96 -24.14 0.87
CA ALA A 40 6.82 -23.88 -0.02
C ALA A 40 5.50 -24.50 0.48
N GLU A 41 5.55 -25.72 1.02
CA GLU A 41 4.36 -26.38 1.58
C GLU A 41 3.94 -25.77 2.92
N ASN A 42 4.90 -25.37 3.75
CA ASN A 42 4.63 -24.65 5.00
C ASN A 42 3.97 -23.30 4.72
N LEU A 43 4.40 -22.59 3.68
CA LEU A 43 3.78 -21.36 3.20
C LEU A 43 2.33 -21.57 2.75
N LYS A 44 2.05 -22.60 1.94
CA LYS A 44 0.68 -22.91 1.53
C LYS A 44 -0.21 -23.20 2.74
N ARG A 45 0.28 -24.00 3.70
CA ARG A 45 -0.45 -24.29 4.95
C ARG A 45 -0.69 -23.03 5.76
N PHE A 46 0.34 -22.19 5.94
CA PHE A 46 0.24 -20.92 6.65
C PHE A 46 -0.83 -20.01 6.04
N VAL A 47 -0.78 -19.76 4.72
CA VAL A 47 -1.76 -18.90 4.06
C VAL A 47 -3.16 -19.50 4.16
N GLY A 48 -3.31 -20.82 3.96
CA GLY A 48 -4.60 -21.50 4.12
C GLY A 48 -5.21 -21.32 5.52
N ARG A 49 -4.39 -21.46 6.58
CA ARG A 49 -4.80 -21.24 7.98
C ARG A 49 -5.14 -19.78 8.26
N VAL A 50 -4.29 -18.84 7.82
CA VAL A 50 -4.54 -17.41 8.00
C VAL A 50 -5.86 -16.99 7.35
N LEU A 51 -6.11 -17.43 6.11
CA LEU A 51 -7.35 -17.07 5.40
C LEU A 51 -8.59 -17.76 6.00
N SER A 52 -8.47 -18.99 6.50
CA SER A 52 -9.61 -19.71 7.09
C SER A 52 -9.97 -19.18 8.48
N GLU A 53 -8.97 -18.88 9.32
CA GLU A 53 -9.14 -18.44 10.71
C GLU A 53 -9.40 -16.93 10.78
N ARG A 54 -8.66 -16.13 9.99
CA ARG A 54 -8.59 -14.67 10.12
C ARG A 54 -8.82 -13.91 8.81
N GLY A 55 -9.35 -14.55 7.77
CA GLY A 55 -9.40 -13.98 6.42
C GLY A 55 -10.03 -12.58 6.31
N ASP A 56 -11.06 -12.28 7.11
CA ASP A 56 -11.74 -10.97 7.13
C ASP A 56 -10.81 -9.82 7.60
N GLU A 57 -9.77 -10.16 8.37
CA GLU A 57 -8.76 -9.23 8.89
C GLU A 57 -7.63 -8.96 7.90
N ILE A 58 -7.55 -9.71 6.80
CA ILE A 58 -6.43 -9.66 5.86
C ILE A 58 -6.79 -8.80 4.64
N ALA A 59 -5.99 -7.77 4.37
CA ALA A 59 -6.04 -7.02 3.12
C ALA A 59 -5.21 -7.71 2.03
N PHE A 60 -3.98 -8.12 2.35
CA PHE A 60 -3.08 -8.79 1.41
C PHE A 60 -1.99 -9.61 2.12
N ILE A 61 -1.44 -10.60 1.40
CA ILE A 61 -0.32 -11.43 1.81
C ILE A 61 0.69 -11.49 0.67
N VAL A 62 1.94 -11.14 0.95
CA VAL A 62 3.00 -11.02 -0.07
C VAL A 62 4.29 -11.66 0.45
N VAL A 63 4.87 -12.57 -0.33
CA VAL A 63 6.24 -13.05 -0.08
C VAL A 63 7.23 -12.04 -0.62
N PHE A 64 8.25 -11.71 0.15
CA PHE A 64 9.30 -10.80 -0.28
C PHE A 64 10.69 -11.37 0.01
N GLY A 65 11.72 -10.51 0.00
CA GLY A 65 13.07 -10.92 0.37
C GLY A 65 13.75 -11.81 -0.67
N SER A 66 14.66 -12.67 -0.20
CA SER A 66 15.52 -13.48 -1.06
C SER A 66 14.73 -14.50 -1.89
N ALA A 67 13.64 -15.05 -1.32
CA ALA A 67 12.74 -16.00 -1.97
C ALA A 67 12.08 -15.37 -3.21
N ALA A 68 11.51 -14.17 -3.06
CA ALA A 68 10.86 -13.44 -4.15
C ALA A 68 11.85 -13.06 -5.28
N LYS A 69 13.10 -12.74 -4.91
CA LYS A 69 14.17 -12.38 -5.86
C LYS A 69 14.84 -13.59 -6.53
N GLY A 70 14.51 -14.82 -6.13
CA GLY A 70 15.17 -16.05 -6.60
C GLY A 70 16.63 -16.17 -6.16
N LYS A 71 17.01 -15.53 -5.05
CA LYS A 71 18.38 -15.51 -4.49
C LYS A 71 18.49 -16.23 -3.14
N TRP A 72 17.51 -17.06 -2.82
CA TRP A 72 17.45 -17.82 -1.57
C TRP A 72 18.44 -18.98 -1.59
N THR A 73 18.83 -19.43 -0.39
CA THR A 73 19.63 -20.64 -0.17
C THR A 73 18.83 -21.61 0.68
N VAL A 74 19.26 -22.87 0.79
CA VAL A 74 18.58 -23.88 1.63
C VAL A 74 18.48 -23.50 3.12
N ARG A 75 19.22 -22.48 3.58
CA ARG A 75 19.16 -21.94 4.95
C ARG A 75 18.33 -20.66 5.07
N SER A 76 17.81 -20.15 3.96
CA SER A 76 17.00 -18.94 3.95
C SER A 76 15.64 -19.21 4.59
N ASP A 77 15.21 -18.24 5.38
CA ASP A 77 13.82 -18.05 5.77
C ASP A 77 12.97 -17.59 4.58
N LEU A 78 11.65 -17.70 4.79
CA LEU A 78 10.66 -17.18 3.87
C LEU A 78 9.97 -15.98 4.51
N ASP A 79 10.33 -14.81 4.04
CA ASP A 79 9.78 -13.53 4.49
C ASP A 79 8.36 -13.30 3.94
N VAL A 80 7.40 -13.10 4.84
CA VAL A 80 5.99 -12.88 4.51
C VAL A 80 5.50 -11.56 5.08
N PHE A 81 5.12 -10.64 4.20
CA PHE A 81 4.47 -9.39 4.57
C PHE A 81 2.95 -9.61 4.59
N VAL A 82 2.31 -9.30 5.71
CA VAL A 82 0.86 -9.36 5.86
C VAL A 82 0.32 -7.97 6.13
N GLY A 83 -0.52 -7.47 5.23
CA GLY A 83 -1.26 -6.23 5.44
C GLY A 83 -2.64 -6.52 6.03
N LEU A 84 -2.93 -5.97 7.21
CA LEU A 84 -4.26 -6.10 7.83
C LEU A 84 -5.26 -5.08 7.24
N SER A 85 -6.53 -5.45 7.22
CA SER A 85 -7.64 -4.65 6.68
C SER A 85 -8.09 -3.53 7.62
N THR A 86 -7.73 -3.59 8.90
CA THR A 86 -8.05 -2.60 9.95
C THR A 86 -6.88 -2.41 10.92
N ASP A 87 -7.02 -1.44 11.83
CA ASP A 87 -6.17 -1.32 13.02
C ASP A 87 -6.75 -2.15 14.16
N ASP A 88 -5.90 -2.86 14.90
CA ASP A 88 -6.28 -3.72 16.03
C ASP A 88 -5.78 -3.20 17.39
N GLY A 89 -5.04 -2.08 17.39
CA GLY A 89 -4.45 -1.48 18.59
C GLY A 89 -3.27 -2.26 19.19
N MET A 90 -2.85 -3.37 18.56
CA MET A 90 -1.74 -4.19 19.04
C MET A 90 -0.40 -3.58 18.63
N ARG A 91 0.68 -3.95 19.33
CA ARG A 91 2.04 -3.65 18.86
C ARG A 91 2.43 -4.68 17.81
N LEU A 92 3.29 -4.29 16.87
CA LEU A 92 3.80 -5.18 15.82
C LEU A 92 4.38 -6.48 16.40
N ILE A 93 5.16 -6.41 17.48
CA ILE A 93 5.78 -7.59 18.10
C ILE A 93 4.74 -8.59 18.65
N ASP A 94 3.62 -8.10 19.18
CA ASP A 94 2.56 -8.96 19.69
C ASP A 94 1.85 -9.66 18.52
N ARG A 95 1.59 -8.93 17.42
CA ARG A 95 1.05 -9.52 16.19
C ARG A 95 2.00 -10.55 15.58
N ILE A 96 3.30 -10.28 15.54
CA ILE A 96 4.31 -11.26 15.07
C ILE A 96 4.17 -12.55 15.88
N GLY A 97 4.09 -12.45 17.21
CA GLY A 97 3.90 -13.60 18.10
C GLY A 97 2.60 -14.37 17.83
N ASP A 98 1.51 -13.70 17.49
CA ASP A 98 0.24 -14.35 17.16
C ASP A 98 0.24 -15.02 15.80
N PHE A 99 0.79 -14.37 14.76
CA PHE A 99 0.92 -14.97 13.44
C PHE A 99 1.94 -16.12 13.42
N ALA A 100 2.99 -16.05 14.25
CA ALA A 100 3.97 -17.14 14.38
C ALA A 100 3.33 -18.45 14.88
N LYS A 101 2.25 -18.40 15.67
CA LYS A 101 1.50 -19.59 16.10
C LYS A 101 0.76 -20.28 14.95
N LEU A 102 0.51 -19.56 13.86
CA LEU A 102 -0.11 -20.07 12.64
C LEU A 102 0.92 -20.61 11.64
N ALA A 103 2.19 -20.22 11.80
CA ALA A 103 3.28 -20.62 10.95
C ALA A 103 3.94 -21.92 11.46
N GLU A 104 4.41 -22.72 10.52
CA GLU A 104 5.26 -23.88 10.75
C GLU A 104 6.55 -23.69 9.96
N GLY A 105 7.67 -24.27 10.42
CA GLY A 105 8.94 -24.17 9.70
C GLY A 105 9.57 -22.78 9.80
N ASN A 106 10.32 -22.39 8.76
CA ASN A 106 11.16 -21.19 8.76
C ASN A 106 10.49 -20.02 8.02
N LEU A 107 9.31 -19.62 8.49
CA LEU A 107 8.58 -18.46 7.98
C LEU A 107 8.75 -17.28 8.94
N GLU A 108 9.24 -16.15 8.42
CA GLU A 108 9.28 -14.89 9.15
C GLU A 108 8.12 -14.00 8.69
N VAL A 109 7.15 -13.78 9.59
CA VAL A 109 5.89 -13.10 9.25
C VAL A 109 5.88 -11.69 9.85
N PHE A 110 5.56 -10.71 9.01
CA PHE A 110 5.49 -9.30 9.36
C PHE A 110 4.05 -8.76 9.18
N PRO A 111 3.20 -8.85 10.21
CA PRO A 111 1.81 -8.39 10.18
C PRO A 111 1.68 -6.91 10.57
N TYR A 112 1.49 -6.06 9.56
CA TYR A 112 1.30 -4.63 9.75
C TYR A 112 -0.19 -4.26 9.77
N ALA A 113 -0.59 -3.46 10.75
CA ALA A 113 -1.92 -2.88 10.83
C ALA A 113 -2.17 -1.90 9.67
N ARG A 114 -3.45 -1.58 9.41
CA ARG A 114 -3.83 -0.72 8.28
C ARG A 114 -3.11 0.62 8.27
N SER A 115 -3.13 1.33 9.38
CA SER A 115 -2.45 2.62 9.51
C SER A 115 -0.94 2.49 9.37
N GLU A 116 -0.34 1.37 9.78
CA GLU A 116 1.11 1.16 9.72
C GLU A 116 1.60 0.97 8.30
N TRP A 117 1.00 0.06 7.52
CA TRP A 117 1.44 -0.15 6.13
C TRP A 117 1.07 1.04 5.24
N LYS A 118 0.00 1.78 5.55
CA LYS A 118 -0.29 3.07 4.89
C LYS A 118 0.77 4.11 5.18
N ARG A 119 1.15 4.28 6.45
CA ARG A 119 2.25 5.19 6.83
C ARG A 119 3.58 4.77 6.21
N MET A 120 3.84 3.47 6.10
CA MET A 120 5.01 2.96 5.38
C MET A 120 4.95 3.33 3.90
N PHE A 121 3.79 3.29 3.27
CA PHE A 121 3.62 3.68 1.87
C PHE A 121 3.80 5.18 1.66
N GLU A 122 3.11 5.99 2.45
CA GLU A 122 3.20 7.46 2.44
C GLU A 122 4.62 7.94 2.74
N GLY A 123 5.28 7.31 3.71
CA GLY A 123 6.66 7.58 4.11
C GLY A 123 7.71 6.89 3.25
N LEU A 124 7.31 6.17 2.19
CA LEU A 124 8.22 5.48 1.25
C LEU A 124 9.23 4.57 1.95
N HIS A 125 8.75 3.84 2.95
CA HIS A 125 9.57 3.01 3.82
C HIS A 125 10.30 1.93 3.01
N PRO A 126 11.63 1.79 3.12
CA PRO A 126 12.43 0.89 2.27
C PRO A 126 11.92 -0.54 2.23
N LEU A 127 11.52 -1.10 3.38
CA LEU A 127 10.93 -2.44 3.44
C LEU A 127 9.71 -2.60 2.52
N LEU A 128 8.78 -1.65 2.55
CA LEU A 128 7.58 -1.74 1.71
C LEU A 128 7.92 -1.51 0.24
N LEU A 129 8.88 -0.63 -0.09
CA LEU A 129 9.32 -0.45 -1.48
C LEU A 129 9.92 -1.75 -2.05
N GLU A 130 10.67 -2.51 -1.24
CA GLU A 130 11.17 -3.83 -1.62
C GLU A 130 10.03 -4.83 -1.87
N VAL A 131 9.02 -4.85 -0.99
CA VAL A 131 7.81 -5.66 -1.17
C VAL A 131 7.06 -5.25 -2.45
N LEU A 132 6.95 -3.95 -2.75
CA LEU A 132 6.26 -3.43 -3.93
C LEU A 132 7.01 -3.71 -5.23
N GLU A 133 8.33 -3.68 -5.24
CA GLU A 133 9.16 -3.96 -6.42
C GLU A 133 9.18 -5.46 -6.74
N ASP A 134 9.56 -6.29 -5.77
CA ASP A 134 9.94 -7.69 -6.01
C ASP A 134 8.92 -8.70 -5.47
N GLY A 135 7.98 -8.28 -4.62
CA GLY A 135 7.12 -9.20 -3.87
C GLY A 135 6.16 -10.04 -4.72
N ILE A 136 5.98 -11.30 -4.32
CA ILE A 136 5.05 -12.26 -4.92
C ILE A 136 3.74 -12.23 -4.12
N VAL A 137 2.66 -11.78 -4.77
CA VAL A 137 1.34 -11.67 -4.14
C VAL A 137 0.72 -13.07 -4.04
N LEU A 138 0.37 -13.47 -2.82
CA LEU A 138 -0.35 -14.72 -2.56
C LEU A 138 -1.85 -14.50 -2.40
N PHE A 139 -2.22 -13.37 -1.78
CA PHE A 139 -3.61 -12.94 -1.59
C PHE A 139 -3.66 -11.41 -1.62
N ASP A 140 -4.72 -10.84 -2.21
CA ASP A 140 -4.97 -9.40 -2.22
C ASP A 140 -6.47 -9.12 -2.42
N ARG A 141 -7.02 -8.20 -1.63
CA ARG A 141 -8.39 -7.68 -1.80
C ARG A 141 -8.44 -6.44 -2.70
N GLY A 142 -7.29 -5.95 -3.14
CA GLY A 142 -7.13 -4.81 -4.05
C GLY A 142 -6.27 -3.69 -3.46
N ASP A 143 -6.14 -3.61 -2.14
CA ASP A 143 -5.31 -2.59 -1.47
C ASP A 143 -3.86 -2.66 -1.95
N PHE A 144 -3.28 -3.87 -2.11
CA PHE A 144 -1.89 -4.01 -2.53
C PHE A 144 -1.70 -3.66 -4.01
N ALA A 145 -2.59 -4.12 -4.88
CA ALA A 145 -2.60 -3.76 -6.29
C ALA A 145 -2.66 -2.23 -6.51
N GLU A 146 -3.48 -1.52 -5.73
CA GLU A 146 -3.62 -0.06 -5.80
C GLU A 146 -2.31 0.66 -5.46
N ILE A 147 -1.70 0.35 -4.31
CA ILE A 147 -0.45 0.99 -3.90
C ILE A 147 0.72 0.59 -4.81
N ARG A 148 0.73 -0.64 -5.34
CA ARG A 148 1.75 -1.13 -6.28
C ARG A 148 1.64 -0.43 -7.63
N GLU A 149 0.43 -0.14 -8.10
CA GLU A 149 0.23 0.63 -9.32
C GLU A 149 0.74 2.08 -9.16
N THR A 150 0.44 2.71 -8.02
CA THR A 150 0.97 4.04 -7.70
C THR A 150 2.49 4.04 -7.63
N PHE A 151 3.09 3.05 -6.96
CA PHE A 151 4.53 2.87 -6.92
C PHE A 151 5.14 2.69 -8.32
N ARG A 152 4.54 1.87 -9.19
CA ARG A 152 5.00 1.68 -10.57
C ARG A 152 4.99 2.97 -11.37
N LYS A 153 4.00 3.84 -11.17
CA LYS A 153 3.98 5.18 -11.77
C LYS A 153 5.17 6.01 -11.27
N TRP A 154 5.47 5.99 -9.97
CA TRP A 154 6.67 6.66 -9.45
C TRP A 154 7.97 6.09 -10.01
N ARG A 155 8.05 4.76 -10.24
CA ARG A 155 9.20 4.12 -10.88
C ARG A 155 9.35 4.58 -12.34
N SER A 156 8.26 4.60 -13.09
CA SER A 156 8.21 5.03 -14.50
C SER A 156 8.59 6.51 -14.66
N ASP A 157 8.05 7.38 -13.80
CA ASP A 157 8.34 8.81 -13.77
C ASP A 157 9.75 9.12 -13.22
N ARG A 158 10.53 8.10 -12.82
CA ARG A 158 11.83 8.23 -12.16
C ARG A 158 11.79 9.05 -10.87
N LEU A 159 10.65 9.05 -10.18
CA LEU A 159 10.46 9.71 -8.88
C LEU A 159 10.92 8.82 -7.72
N VAL A 160 10.90 7.51 -7.91
CA VAL A 160 11.48 6.53 -6.98
C VAL A 160 12.45 5.66 -7.78
N ILE A 161 13.73 5.70 -7.43
CA ILE A 161 14.80 5.05 -8.18
C ILE A 161 15.49 4.05 -7.27
N ARG A 162 15.50 2.78 -7.67
CA ARG A 162 16.31 1.76 -7.01
C ARG A 162 17.76 1.87 -7.47
N ASN A 163 18.69 1.85 -6.52
CA ASN A 163 20.13 1.79 -6.76
C ASN A 163 20.75 0.64 -5.93
N PRO A 164 22.04 0.29 -6.12
CA PRO A 164 22.66 -0.82 -5.38
C PRO A 164 22.66 -0.68 -3.86
N PHE A 165 22.49 0.54 -3.35
CA PHE A 165 22.53 0.86 -1.91
C PHE A 165 21.15 1.14 -1.31
N GLY A 166 20.07 0.99 -2.08
CA GLY A 166 18.70 1.21 -1.62
C GLY A 166 17.87 2.06 -2.59
N TRP A 167 17.14 3.03 -2.02
CA TRP A 167 16.13 3.80 -2.73
C TRP A 167 16.46 5.29 -2.73
N GLN A 168 16.37 5.92 -3.90
CA GLN A 168 16.44 7.37 -4.08
C GLN A 168 15.04 7.92 -4.35
N ILE A 169 14.61 8.88 -3.54
CA ILE A 169 13.27 9.46 -3.57
C ILE A 169 13.35 10.91 -4.07
N LEU A 170 12.57 11.23 -5.10
CA LEU A 170 12.52 12.54 -5.77
C LEU A 170 11.12 13.18 -5.76
N LEU A 171 10.18 12.64 -4.98
CA LEU A 171 8.77 13.06 -5.02
C LEU A 171 8.55 14.54 -4.66
N GLU A 172 9.30 15.07 -3.71
CA GLU A 172 9.23 16.48 -3.30
C GLU A 172 9.67 17.46 -4.41
N ARG A 173 10.56 17.03 -5.31
CA ARG A 173 11.01 17.88 -6.43
C ARG A 173 9.92 18.14 -7.46
N LYS A 174 8.96 17.22 -7.64
CA LYS A 174 7.85 17.41 -8.58
C LYS A 174 6.82 18.41 -8.05
N ALA A 175 6.55 18.38 -6.74
CA ALA A 175 5.66 19.34 -6.09
C ALA A 175 6.21 20.78 -6.10
N ASN A 176 7.54 20.92 -6.01
CA ASN A 176 8.24 22.22 -6.02
C ASN A 176 8.88 22.59 -7.37
N SER A 177 8.46 21.96 -8.48
CA SER A 177 9.01 22.29 -9.81
C SER A 177 8.42 23.60 -10.35
N PRO A 178 9.24 24.54 -10.89
CA PRO A 178 8.79 25.87 -11.33
C PRO A 178 7.73 25.88 -12.44
N SER A 179 7.50 24.75 -13.12
CA SER A 179 6.56 24.64 -14.23
C SER A 179 5.08 24.78 -13.83
N GLN A 180 4.74 24.79 -12.53
CA GLN A 180 3.39 25.12 -12.04
C GLN A 180 3.24 26.54 -11.47
N LEU A 181 4.33 27.31 -11.33
CA LEU A 181 4.28 28.70 -10.85
C LEU A 181 3.93 29.70 -11.96
N HIS A 182 4.01 29.32 -13.24
CA HIS A 182 3.82 30.25 -14.37
C HIS A 182 2.39 30.32 -14.94
N GLN A 183 1.35 29.88 -14.22
CA GLN A 183 -0.03 30.07 -14.69
C GLN A 183 -0.85 31.11 -13.91
N ASN A 184 -0.31 31.66 -12.81
CA ASN A 184 -1.07 32.59 -11.96
C ASN A 184 -0.60 34.06 -12.04
N ASP A 185 0.57 34.34 -12.62
CA ASP A 185 1.12 35.70 -12.65
C ASP A 185 0.63 36.55 -13.86
N ASP A 186 0.17 35.90 -14.94
CA ASP A 186 -0.26 36.60 -16.17
C ASP A 186 -1.67 37.18 -16.09
N ALA A 187 -2.48 36.75 -15.12
CA ALA A 187 -3.82 37.31 -14.90
C ALA A 187 -3.76 38.64 -14.12
N ASN A 188 -2.79 38.80 -13.21
CA ASN A 188 -2.73 39.96 -12.32
C ASN A 188 -2.02 41.18 -12.95
N CYS A 189 -1.25 40.99 -14.03
CA CYS A 189 -0.57 42.09 -14.74
C CYS A 189 -1.49 42.87 -15.70
N ARG A 190 -2.68 42.34 -16.03
CA ARG A 190 -3.62 43.01 -16.94
C ARG A 190 -4.67 43.87 -16.23
N GLN A 191 -4.97 43.59 -14.95
CA GLN A 191 -5.98 44.35 -14.19
C GLN A 191 -5.44 45.66 -13.61
N SER A 192 -4.14 45.76 -13.31
CA SER A 192 -3.53 46.97 -12.73
C SER A 192 -3.29 48.11 -13.72
N ARG A 193 -3.60 47.92 -15.02
CA ARG A 193 -3.38 48.93 -16.07
C ARG A 193 -4.65 49.67 -16.51
N GLN A 194 -5.83 49.29 -16.02
CA GLN A 194 -7.10 49.95 -16.40
C GLN A 194 -7.61 51.00 -15.38
N ASP A 195 -7.05 51.07 -14.17
CA ASP A 195 -7.58 51.94 -13.11
C ASP A 195 -6.82 53.27 -12.92
N GLN A 196 -5.94 53.68 -13.84
CA GLN A 196 -5.10 54.89 -13.68
C GLN A 196 -5.44 56.09 -14.58
N TYR A 197 -6.59 56.10 -15.25
CA TYR A 197 -7.10 57.32 -15.91
C TYR A 197 -8.58 57.58 -15.56
N GLY A 198 -8.80 58.08 -14.35
CA GLY A 198 -10.02 58.81 -13.97
C GLY A 198 -9.70 60.29 -13.80
N SER A 199 -10.26 61.13 -14.65
CA SER A 199 -10.16 62.60 -14.66
C SER A 199 -10.59 63.25 -13.33
N PRO A 200 -10.06 64.44 -13.03
CA PRO A 200 -10.88 65.54 -12.51
C PRO A 200 -10.67 66.81 -13.37
N GLU A 201 -11.72 67.32 -13.98
CA GLU A 201 -12.53 68.45 -13.48
C GLU A 201 -11.74 69.77 -13.41
N GLY A 202 -12.00 70.63 -14.40
CA GLY A 202 -11.56 72.02 -14.41
C GLY A 202 -12.44 72.87 -13.51
N VAL A 203 -11.80 73.73 -12.72
CA VAL A 203 -12.47 74.84 -12.02
C VAL A 203 -11.65 76.11 -12.27
N GLU A 204 -12.35 77.10 -12.82
CA GLU A 204 -11.86 78.42 -13.23
C GLU A 204 -11.37 79.29 -12.07
N HIS A 205 -10.35 80.10 -12.35
CA HIS A 205 -9.94 81.26 -11.55
C HIS A 205 -10.71 82.53 -11.97
N LYS A 206 -11.06 83.38 -11.00
CA LYS A 206 -11.01 84.87 -11.04
C LYS A 206 -11.30 85.41 -9.63
N GLU A 207 -10.31 85.96 -8.92
CA GLU A 207 -9.78 87.34 -8.91
C GLU A 207 -10.47 88.27 -7.90
N GLN A 208 -9.65 88.97 -7.11
CA GLN A 208 -10.03 89.95 -6.10
C GLN A 208 -10.31 91.32 -6.74
N SER A 209 -11.48 91.90 -6.45
CA SER A 209 -11.78 93.29 -6.05
C SER A 209 -13.13 93.77 -6.57
#